data_AF-A0A259CF10-F1
#
_entry.id   AF-A0A259CF10-F1
#
_cell.length_a   1.000
_cell.length_b   1.000
_cell.length_c   1.000
_cell.angle_alpha   90.00
_cell.angle_beta   90.00
_cell.angle_gamma   90.00
#
_symmetry.space_group_name_H-M   'P 1'
#
loop_
_entity.id
_entity.type
_entity.pdbx_description
1 polymer ?
#
loop_
_entity_poly.entity_id
_entity_poly.type
_entity_poly.pdbx_seq_one_letter_code
_entity_poly.pdbx_strand_id
1 'polypeptide(L)'
;MSGQELDRLKADASGNTGLSEALAEAVAGFASMDDAINFLESRGFHVSARELSEAASDEAREQVPVGEGEGGYGALLRFATEH
;
A
#
# COMPACT_ATOMS: atom_id res chain seq x y z
N MET A 1 5.44 -12.75 11.21
CA MET A 1 4.04 -12.76 10.73
C MET A 1 3.76 -11.57 9.80
N SER A 2 4.71 -10.65 9.62
CA SER A 2 4.59 -9.41 8.84
C SER A 2 4.45 -9.57 7.33
N GLY A 3 5.21 -10.48 6.71
CA GLY A 3 5.14 -10.70 5.26
C GLY A 3 3.76 -11.18 4.78
N GLN A 4 3.04 -11.96 5.61
CA GLN A 4 1.70 -12.45 5.25
C GLN A 4 0.63 -11.35 5.21
N GLU A 5 0.77 -10.30 6.03
CA GLU A 5 -0.15 -9.16 6.03
C GLU A 5 0.03 -8.33 4.77
N LEU A 6 1.29 -8.08 4.36
CA LEU A 6 1.61 -7.41 3.10
C LEU A 6 1.15 -8.20 1.88
N ASP A 7 1.38 -9.52 1.85
CA ASP A 7 0.91 -10.37 0.74
C ASP A 7 -0.62 -10.38 0.63
N ARG A 8 -1.31 -10.41 1.79
CA ARG A 8 -2.77 -10.33 1.83
C ARG A 8 -3.26 -8.95 1.40
N LEU A 9 -2.61 -7.89 1.85
CA LEU A 9 -2.91 -6.52 1.44
C LEU A 9 -2.73 -6.36 -0.07
N LYS A 10 -1.63 -6.86 -0.62
CA LYS A 10 -1.38 -6.88 -2.06
C LYS A 10 -2.46 -7.65 -2.79
N ALA A 11 -2.84 -8.84 -2.34
CA ALA A 11 -3.90 -9.63 -2.97
C ALA A 11 -5.27 -8.93 -2.96
N ASP A 12 -5.65 -8.32 -1.83
CA ASP A 12 -6.93 -7.61 -1.71
C ASP A 12 -6.90 -6.26 -2.45
N ALA A 13 -5.80 -5.51 -2.43
CA ALA A 13 -5.74 -4.14 -2.98
C ALA A 13 -5.17 -4.04 -4.40
N SER A 14 -4.64 -5.12 -5.00
CA SER A 14 -4.23 -5.17 -6.42
C SER A 14 -5.37 -5.53 -7.39
N GLY A 15 -6.43 -6.17 -6.88
CA GLY A 15 -7.61 -6.53 -7.68
C GLY A 15 -8.62 -5.38 -7.84
N ASN A 16 -9.73 -5.66 -8.53
CA ASN A 16 -10.90 -4.78 -8.58
C ASN A 16 -11.82 -5.01 -7.36
N THR A 17 -11.24 -4.84 -6.16
CA THR A 17 -11.97 -4.99 -4.91
C THR A 17 -12.37 -3.62 -4.35
N GLY A 18 -13.37 -3.59 -3.46
CA GLY A 18 -13.72 -2.37 -2.75
C GLY A 18 -12.59 -1.84 -1.84
N LEU A 19 -11.58 -2.65 -1.51
CA LEU A 19 -10.38 -2.16 -0.81
C LEU A 19 -9.48 -1.39 -1.78
N SER A 20 -9.25 -1.92 -2.98
CA SER A 20 -8.42 -1.29 -4.02
C SER A 20 -8.95 0.09 -4.40
N GLU A 21 -10.25 0.20 -4.69
CA GLU A 21 -10.88 1.48 -5.03
C GLU A 21 -10.81 2.47 -3.87
N ALA A 22 -11.17 2.03 -2.66
CA ALA A 22 -11.13 2.90 -1.49
C ALA A 22 -9.71 3.35 -1.13
N LEU A 23 -8.71 2.48 -1.33
CA LEU A 23 -7.31 2.81 -1.08
C LEU A 23 -6.80 3.80 -2.14
N ALA A 24 -7.12 3.59 -3.42
CA ALA A 24 -6.76 4.53 -4.49
C ALA A 24 -7.35 5.93 -4.27
N GLU A 25 -8.58 6.02 -3.76
CA GLU A 25 -9.22 7.29 -3.42
C GLU A 25 -8.64 7.91 -2.13
N ALA A 26 -8.44 7.10 -1.09
CA ALA A 26 -7.94 7.56 0.21
C ALA A 26 -6.48 8.04 0.16
N VAL A 27 -5.63 7.39 -0.65
CA VAL A 27 -4.21 7.74 -0.79
C VAL A 27 -4.01 9.19 -1.21
N ALA A 28 -4.88 9.74 -2.06
CA ALA A 28 -4.81 11.15 -2.47
C ALA A 28 -5.05 12.13 -1.31
N GLY A 29 -5.66 11.66 -0.21
CA GLY A 29 -5.92 12.44 1.01
C GLY A 29 -4.94 12.18 2.16
N PHE A 30 -4.00 11.24 2.02
CA PHE A 30 -3.00 11.00 3.06
C PHE A 30 -1.98 12.14 3.11
N ALA A 31 -1.74 12.66 4.31
CA ALA A 31 -0.72 13.68 4.55
C ALA A 31 0.60 13.06 5.04
N SER A 32 0.54 11.82 5.54
CA SER A 32 1.67 11.12 6.16
C SER A 32 1.54 9.60 6.06
N MET A 33 2.64 8.90 6.32
CA MET A 33 2.66 7.43 6.41
C MET A 33 1.71 6.90 7.50
N ASP A 34 1.56 7.65 8.60
CA ASP A 34 0.64 7.30 9.69
C ASP A 34 -0.82 7.28 9.23
N ASP A 35 -1.22 8.16 8.30
CA ASP A 35 -2.59 8.15 7.75
C ASP A 35 -2.85 6.86 6.95
N ALA A 36 -1.86 6.43 6.17
CA ALA A 36 -1.92 5.19 5.42
C ALA A 36 -2.03 3.98 6.35
N ILE A 37 -1.24 3.95 7.43
CA ILE A 37 -1.28 2.87 8.43
C ILE A 37 -2.63 2.85 9.15
N ASN A 38 -3.11 4.00 9.62
CA ASN A 38 -4.40 4.11 10.30
C ASN A 38 -5.56 3.66 9.38
N PHE A 39 -5.49 3.98 8.09
CA PHE A 39 -6.46 3.50 7.11
C PHE A 39 -6.43 1.97 7.00
N LEU A 40 -5.24 1.37 6.86
CA LEU A 40 -5.06 -0.06 6.78
C LEU A 40 -5.53 -0.78 8.05
N GLU A 41 -5.20 -0.25 9.22
CA GLU A 41 -5.64 -0.77 10.51
C GLU A 41 -7.17 -0.74 10.64
N SER A 42 -7.83 0.33 10.17
CA SER A 42 -9.29 0.41 10.15
C SER A 42 -9.97 -0.67 9.30
N ARG A 43 -9.23 -1.24 8.34
CA ARG A 43 -9.66 -2.34 7.47
C ARG A 43 -9.20 -3.71 7.95
N GLY A 44 -8.50 -3.78 9.09
CA GLY A 44 -7.99 -5.01 9.69
C GLY A 44 -6.64 -5.47 9.16
N PHE A 45 -5.86 -4.57 8.55
CA PHE A 45 -4.48 -4.81 8.15
C PHE A 45 -3.53 -4.11 9.13
N HIS A 46 -2.65 -4.89 9.75
CA HIS A 46 -1.66 -4.43 10.72
C HIS A 46 -0.28 -4.42 10.06
N VAL A 47 -0.01 -3.35 9.29
CA VAL A 47 1.26 -3.14 8.59
C VAL A 47 1.92 -1.88 9.16
N SER A 48 3.21 -1.95 9.46
CA SER A 48 3.98 -0.81 9.96
C SER A 48 4.56 0.06 8.84
N ALA A 49 4.86 1.33 9.15
CA ALA A 49 5.50 2.27 8.24
C ALA A 49 6.76 1.69 7.60
N ARG A 50 7.57 0.99 8.41
CA ARG A 50 8.83 0.41 7.97
C ARG A 50 8.61 -0.69 6.95
N GLU A 51 7.66 -1.58 7.18
CA GLU A 51 7.35 -2.68 6.26
C GLU A 51 6.82 -2.16 4.92
N LEU A 52 5.99 -1.12 4.98
CA LEU A 52 5.43 -0.45 3.82
C LEU A 52 6.51 0.26 2.99
N SER A 53 7.42 0.96 3.66
CA SER A 53 8.56 1.63 3.04
C SER A 53 9.58 0.62 2.47
N GLU A 54 9.84 -0.48 3.17
CA GLU A 54 10.67 -1.58 2.68
C GLU A 54 10.07 -2.21 1.42
N ALA A 55 8.76 -2.54 1.44
CA ALA A 55 8.07 -3.08 0.27
C ALA A 55 8.07 -2.11 -0.93
N ALA A 56 7.82 -0.83 -0.68
CA ALA A 56 7.86 0.21 -1.71
C ALA A 56 9.27 0.39 -2.28
N SER A 57 10.30 0.35 -1.43
CA SER A 57 11.70 0.46 -1.83
C SER A 57 12.18 -0.76 -2.62
N ASP A 58 11.76 -1.95 -2.23
CA ASP A 58 12.11 -3.19 -2.92
C ASP A 58 11.42 -3.23 -4.29
N GLU A 59 10.14 -2.87 -4.38
CA GLU A 59 9.45 -2.80 -5.66
C GLU A 59 10.02 -1.71 -6.57
N ALA A 60 10.43 -0.56 -6.03
CA ALA A 60 11.13 0.49 -6.78
C ALA A 60 12.48 0.06 -7.37
N ARG A 61 13.14 -0.93 -6.76
CA ARG A 61 14.39 -1.50 -7.27
C ARG A 61 14.17 -2.51 -8.38
N GLU A 62 13.06 -3.23 -8.33
CA GLU A 62 12.75 -4.32 -9.25
C GLU A 62 11.89 -3.88 -10.44
N GLN A 63 11.01 -2.89 -10.25
CA GLN A 63 10.02 -2.45 -11.23
C GLN A 63 9.93 -0.91 -11.29
N VAL A 64 9.89 -0.38 -12.52
CA VAL A 64 9.67 1.04 -12.78
C VAL A 64 8.62 1.17 -13.89
N PRO A 65 7.50 1.88 -13.65
CA PRO A 65 7.11 2.59 -12.43
C PRO A 65 6.59 1.69 -11.29
N VAL A 66 6.79 2.10 -10.03
CA VAL A 66 6.32 1.41 -8.82
C VAL A 66 4.81 1.22 -8.85
N GLY A 67 4.32 0.03 -8.53
CA GLY A 67 2.89 -0.24 -8.41
C GLY A 67 2.13 -0.07 -9.73
N GLU A 68 2.76 -0.25 -10.89
CA GLU A 68 2.07 -0.24 -12.18
C GLU A 68 1.14 -1.46 -12.28
N GLY A 69 -0.15 -1.23 -12.54
CA GLY A 69 -1.13 -2.31 -12.65
C GLY A 69 -1.58 -2.93 -11.32
N GLU A 70 -1.04 -2.49 -10.18
CA GLU A 70 -1.38 -3.04 -8.85
C GLU A 70 -2.51 -2.26 -8.14
N GLY A 71 -3.37 -1.56 -8.89
CA GLY A 71 -4.56 -0.90 -8.34
C GLY A 71 -4.28 0.03 -7.16
N GLY A 72 -5.10 -0.07 -6.11
CA GLY A 72 -4.94 0.69 -4.87
C GLY A 72 -3.66 0.36 -4.11
N TYR A 73 -3.20 -0.89 -4.15
CA TYR A 73 -1.92 -1.28 -3.53
C TYR A 73 -0.75 -0.55 -4.20
N GLY A 74 -0.75 -0.46 -5.53
CA GLY A 74 0.25 0.29 -6.26
C GLY A 74 0.23 1.79 -5.99
N ALA A 75 -0.96 2.37 -5.77
CA ALA A 75 -1.09 3.76 -5.34
C ALA A 75 -0.46 3.99 -3.95
N LEU A 76 -0.68 3.06 -3.03
CA LEU A 76 -0.09 3.06 -1.70
C LEU A 76 1.45 2.92 -1.74
N LEU A 77 1.99 2.03 -2.58
CA LEU A 77 3.44 1.88 -2.72
C LEU A 77 4.09 3.13 -3.31
N ARG A 78 3.47 3.77 -4.31
CA ARG A 78 3.95 5.05 -4.84
C ARG A 78 3.97 6.13 -3.77
N PHE A 79 2.89 6.26 -2.99
CA PHE A 79 2.84 7.18 -1.86
C PHE A 79 3.97 6.90 -0.85
N ALA A 80 4.21 5.63 -0.52
CA ALA A 80 5.28 5.20 0.37
C ALA A 80 6.71 5.41 -0.17
N THR A 81 6.89 5.60 -1.49
CA THR A 81 8.18 6.03 -2.05
C THR A 81 8.39 7.54 -2.02
N GLU A 82 7.32 8.33 -1.94
CA GLU A 82 7.37 9.80 -1.97
C GLU A 82 7.42 10.41 -0.56
N HIS A 83 7.16 9.62 0.48
CA HIS A 83 7.10 10.01 1.90
C HIS A 83 8.09 9.24 2.77
#